data_AF-A0A940NL72-F1
#
_entry.id   AF-A0A940NL72-F1
#
_cell.length_a   1.000
_cell.length_b   1.000
_cell.length_c   1.000
_cell.angle_alpha   90.00
_cell.angle_beta   90.00
_cell.angle_gamma   90.00
#
_symmetry.space_group_name_H-M   'P 1'
#
loop_
_entity.id
_entity.type
_entity.pdbx_description
1 polymer ?
#
loop_
_entity_poly.entity_id
_entity_poly.type
_entity_poly.pdbx_seq_one_letter_code
_entity_poly.pdbx_strand_id
1 'polypeptide(L)'
;MKSLTRAIPYVVCAATATVCMPVWAQSSVTLYGIVDNGFGYQSSSTTLGSTSGGHSAFKMVTGVWAGSRFGLKGAEDLGGGT
;
A
#
# COMPACT_ATOMS: atom_id res chain seq x y z
N MET A 1 -34.92 -51.08 -13.26
CA MET A 1 -34.17 -50.70 -12.05
C MET A 1 -32.71 -50.30 -12.33
N LYS A 2 -32.02 -50.87 -13.33
CA LYS A 2 -30.59 -50.56 -13.65
C LYS A 2 -30.33 -49.16 -14.24
N SER A 3 -31.34 -48.48 -14.82
CA SER A 3 -31.18 -47.13 -15.38
C SER A 3 -31.07 -46.04 -14.32
N LEU A 4 -31.79 -46.19 -13.20
CA LEU A 4 -31.72 -45.28 -12.07
C LEU A 4 -30.32 -45.27 -11.44
N THR A 5 -29.69 -46.44 -11.35
CA THR A 5 -28.33 -46.61 -10.78
C THR A 5 -27.25 -45.92 -11.61
N ARG A 6 -27.46 -45.76 -12.92
CA ARG A 6 -26.55 -45.07 -13.85
C ARG A 6 -26.73 -43.55 -13.85
N ALA A 7 -27.88 -43.05 -13.40
CA ALA A 7 -28.17 -41.61 -13.32
C ALA A 7 -27.56 -40.95 -12.06
N ILE A 8 -27.32 -41.73 -11.01
CA ILE A 8 -26.71 -41.28 -9.74
C ILE A 8 -25.41 -40.46 -9.94
N PRO A 9 -24.40 -40.91 -10.72
CA PRO A 9 -23.17 -40.12 -10.91
C PRO A 9 -23.41 -38.77 -11.60
N TYR A 10 -24.37 -38.70 -12.54
CA TYR A 10 -24.71 -37.45 -13.23
C TYR A 10 -25.42 -36.46 -12.32
N VAL A 11 -26.30 -36.95 -11.44
CA VAL A 11 -26.99 -36.12 -10.43
C VAL A 11 -26.00 -35.56 -9.41
N VAL A 12 -25.00 -36.34 -9.00
CA VAL A 12 -23.95 -35.88 -8.09
C VAL A 12 -23.08 -34.79 -8.72
N CYS A 13 -22.61 -34.97 -9.96
CA CYS A 13 -21.82 -33.94 -10.66
C CYS A 13 -22.61 -32.65 -10.88
N ALA A 14 -23.90 -32.75 -11.25
CA ALA A 14 -24.76 -31.58 -11.44
C ALA A 14 -24.99 -30.81 -10.13
N ALA A 15 -25.14 -31.50 -9.00
CA ALA A 15 -25.31 -30.88 -7.69
C ALA A 15 -24.04 -30.15 -7.20
N THR A 16 -22.84 -30.62 -7.58
CA THR A 16 -21.58 -29.96 -7.23
C THR A 16 -21.22 -28.76 -8.11
N ALA A 17 -21.78 -28.67 -9.32
CA ALA A 17 -21.52 -27.55 -10.23
C ALA A 17 -22.18 -26.24 -9.77
N THR A 18 -23.21 -26.32 -8.92
CA THR A 18 -23.99 -25.16 -8.46
C THR A 18 -23.46 -24.50 -7.17
N VAL A 19 -22.42 -25.05 -6.53
CA VAL A 19 -21.84 -24.50 -5.29
C VAL A 19 -20.65 -23.54 -5.51
N CYS A 20 -20.55 -22.94 -6.69
CA CYS A 20 -19.56 -21.88 -6.94
C CYS A 20 -19.95 -20.61 -6.15
N MET A 21 -19.53 -20.54 -4.89
CA MET A 21 -19.65 -19.33 -4.08
C MET A 21 -18.69 -18.27 -4.64
N PRO A 22 -19.12 -17.01 -4.82
CA PRO A 22 -18.20 -15.94 -5.14
C PRO A 22 -17.20 -15.76 -3.99
N VAL A 23 -15.91 -15.89 -4.27
CA VAL A 23 -14.86 -15.43 -3.36
C VAL A 23 -14.80 -13.91 -3.51
N TRP A 24 -15.25 -13.19 -2.47
CA TRP A 24 -14.99 -11.76 -2.34
C TRP A 24 -13.62 -11.58 -1.70
N ALA A 25 -12.57 -11.45 -2.50
CA ALA A 25 -11.29 -10.95 -2.02
C ALA A 25 -11.51 -9.49 -1.57
N GLN A 26 -11.71 -9.28 -0.26
CA GLN A 26 -11.92 -7.93 0.26
C GLN A 26 -10.57 -7.20 0.30
N SER A 27 -10.29 -6.41 -0.74
CA SER A 27 -9.11 -5.55 -0.79
C SER A 27 -9.30 -4.33 0.13
N SER A 28 -8.31 -4.06 0.98
CA SER A 28 -8.23 -2.82 1.77
C SER A 28 -7.12 -1.94 1.25
N VAL A 29 -7.36 -0.63 1.19
CA VAL A 29 -6.34 0.37 0.85
C VAL A 29 -6.24 1.37 2.00
N THR A 30 -5.04 1.50 2.54
CA THR A 30 -4.70 2.47 3.55
C THR A 30 -4.00 3.65 2.88
N LEU A 31 -4.58 4.84 3.01
CA LEU A 31 -3.88 6.09 2.68
C LEU A 31 -2.94 6.45 3.84
N TYR A 32 -1.68 6.74 3.53
CA TYR A 32 -0.69 7.16 4.52
C TYR A 32 0.21 8.26 3.98
N GLY A 33 0.81 9.03 4.88
CA GLY A 33 1.74 10.08 4.52
C GLY A 33 2.31 10.79 5.73
N ILE A 34 3.35 11.59 5.50
CA ILE A 34 3.98 12.46 6.49
C ILE A 34 4.14 13.84 5.84
N VAL A 35 3.89 14.89 6.62
CA VAL A 35 4.25 16.26 6.26
C VAL A 35 5.37 16.69 7.21
N ASP A 36 6.57 16.91 6.67
CA ASP A 36 7.76 17.29 7.42
C ASP A 36 8.23 18.67 6.94
N ASN A 37 7.96 19.68 7.78
CA ASN A 37 8.35 21.06 7.55
C ASN A 37 8.76 21.71 8.86
N GLY A 38 9.76 22.59 8.81
CA GLY A 38 10.26 23.30 9.97
C GLY A 38 11.05 24.55 9.61
N PHE A 39 11.51 25.25 10.64
CA PHE A 39 12.41 26.39 10.48
C PHE A 39 13.84 25.97 10.83
N GLY A 40 14.79 26.36 9.98
CA GLY A 40 16.21 26.12 10.15
C GLY A 40 16.95 27.44 10.24
N TYR A 41 17.82 27.55 11.24
CA TYR A 41 18.84 28.58 11.32
C TYR A 41 20.19 27.97 10.97
N GLN A 42 20.92 28.60 10.05
CA GLN A 42 22.26 28.20 9.66
C GLN A 42 23.21 29.37 9.84
N SER A 43 24.16 29.25 10.76
CA SER A 43 25.28 30.17 10.85
C SER A 43 26.25 29.94 9.68
N SER A 44 26.91 31.01 9.25
CA SER A 44 27.99 30.96 8.24
C SER A 44 27.60 30.26 6.92
N SER A 45 26.35 30.41 6.48
CA SER A 45 25.89 29.93 5.18
C SER A 45 26.66 30.62 4.05
N THR A 46 27.21 29.82 3.14
CA THR A 46 28.02 30.28 2.00
C THR A 46 27.84 29.32 0.82
N THR A 47 28.30 29.70 -0.37
CA THR A 47 28.27 28.87 -1.58
C THR A 47 29.63 28.23 -1.85
N LEU A 48 29.63 27.12 -2.59
CA LEU A 48 30.86 26.44 -2.97
C LEU A 48 31.75 27.37 -3.81
N GLY A 49 33.00 27.57 -3.39
CA GLY A 49 33.95 28.47 -4.07
C GLY A 49 33.89 29.93 -3.63
N SER A 50 33.04 30.30 -2.66
CA SER A 50 33.01 31.66 -2.13
C SER A 50 34.32 32.02 -1.40
N THR A 51 34.88 33.18 -1.76
CA THR A 51 36.04 33.79 -1.06
C THR A 51 35.63 34.76 0.05
N SER A 52 34.33 35.03 0.18
CA SER A 52 33.76 35.86 1.25
C SER A 52 33.25 34.98 2.39
N GLY A 53 33.39 35.45 3.63
CA GLY A 53 32.89 34.77 4.82
C GLY A 53 31.36 34.54 4.75
N GLY A 54 30.89 33.41 5.29
CA GLY A 54 29.47 33.07 5.31
C GLY A 54 28.65 33.95 6.26
N HIS A 55 27.34 34.00 6.06
CA HIS A 55 26.40 34.78 6.87
C HIS A 55 25.30 33.91 7.48
N SER A 56 24.62 34.42 8.51
CA SER A 56 23.47 33.72 9.09
C SER A 56 22.29 33.68 8.12
N ALA A 57 21.65 32.53 8.00
CA ALA A 57 20.45 32.33 7.19
C ALA A 57 19.34 31.69 8.03
N PHE A 58 18.13 32.24 7.93
CA PHE A 58 16.92 31.64 8.47
C PHE A 58 16.04 31.20 7.29
N LYS A 59 15.66 29.92 7.26
CA LYS A 59 14.95 29.32 6.12
C LYS A 59 13.91 28.32 6.58
N MET A 60 12.87 28.16 5.79
CA MET A 60 12.00 26.99 5.89
C MET A 60 12.73 25.78 5.31
N VAL A 61 12.71 24.67 6.04
CA VAL A 61 13.38 23.42 5.67
C VAL A 61 12.37 22.29 5.71
N THR A 62 12.51 21.34 4.80
CA THR A 62 11.66 20.15 4.74
C THR A 62 12.54 18.91 4.90
N GLY A 63 11.95 17.83 5.39
CA GLY A 63 12.59 16.52 5.39
C GLY A 63 13.82 16.35 6.25
N VAL A 64 13.89 17.06 7.39
CA VAL A 64 14.99 16.93 8.35
C VAL A 64 14.90 15.62 9.15
N TRP A 65 13.69 15.13 9.43
CA TRP A 65 13.50 13.92 10.23
C TRP A 65 13.06 12.72 9.41
N ALA A 66 11.93 12.86 8.72
CA ALA A 66 11.32 11.76 8.02
C ALA A 66 11.08 12.08 6.54
N GLY A 67 11.12 13.33 6.11
CA GLY A 67 10.77 13.65 4.71
C GLY A 67 9.27 13.58 4.48
N SER A 68 8.76 14.56 3.74
CA SER A 68 7.36 14.58 3.33
C SER A 68 7.08 13.46 2.32
N ARG A 69 5.99 12.72 2.51
CA ARG A 69 5.61 11.61 1.64
C ARG A 69 4.11 11.36 1.66
N PHE A 70 3.62 10.79 0.58
CA PHE A 70 2.23 10.38 0.39
C PHE A 70 2.23 8.99 -0.27
N GLY A 71 1.37 8.09 0.17
CA GLY A 71 1.33 6.74 -0.34
C GLY A 71 0.03 6.02 -0.04
N LEU A 72 -0.22 4.98 -0.83
CA LEU A 72 -1.31 4.04 -0.63
C LEU A 72 -0.69 2.68 -0.30
N LYS A 73 -1.20 2.01 0.71
CA LYS A 73 -0.83 0.64 1.08
C LYS A 73 -2.06 -0.25 0.89
N GLY A 74 -2.02 -1.10 -0.12
CA GLY A 74 -3.05 -2.13 -0.32
C GLY A 74 -2.73 -3.41 0.45
N ALA A 75 -3.75 -4.12 0.88
CA ALA A 75 -3.69 -5.52 1.28
C ALA A 75 -4.92 -6.24 0.72
N GLU A 76 -4.71 -7.38 0.10
CA GLU A 76 -5.76 -8.23 -0.46
C GLU A 76 -5.54 -9.66 0.01
N ASP A 77 -6.61 -10.26 0.54
CA ASP A 77 -6.63 -11.70 0.80
C ASP A 77 -7.04 -12.43 -0.48
N LEU A 78 -6.12 -13.22 -1.04
CA LEU A 78 -6.33 -14.01 -2.26
C LEU A 78 -7.00 -15.37 -1.98
N GLY A 79 -7.30 -15.67 -0.71
CA GLY A 79 -7.85 -16.95 -0.26
C GLY A 79 -6.77 -18.01 -0.08
N GLY A 80 -7.03 -18.97 0.83
CA GLY A 80 -6.14 -20.12 1.06
C GLY A 80 -5.84 -20.38 2.53
N GLY A 81 -5.69 -19.34 3.37
CA GLY A 81 -5.59 -19.45 4.84
C GLY A 81 -4.52 -20.38 5.45
N THR A 82 -3.78 -21.12 4.62
CA THR A 82 -2.78 -22.14 4.93
C THR A 82 -1.69 -22.13 3.88
#